data_AF-D3RZ36-F1
#
_entry.id   AF-D3RZ36-F1
#
_cell.length_a   1.000
_cell.length_b   1.000
_cell.length_c   1.000
_cell.angle_alpha   90.00
_cell.angle_beta   90.00
_cell.angle_gamma   90.00
#
_symmetry.space_group_name_H-M   'P 1'
#
loop_
_entity.id
_entity.type
_entity.pdbx_description
1 polymer ?
#
loop_
_entity_poly.entity_id
_entity_poly.type
_entity_poly.pdbx_seq_one_letter_code
_entity_poly.pdbx_strand_id
1 'polypeptide(L)' 'MGKVIEVVYENGVFKPAKKISLPEKTKGKVIIEEKVMGDIEDISKEVDEILKDTRIDEDPLEVLLEMRKRPWD' A
#
# COMPACT_ATOMS: atom_id res chain seq x y z
N MET A 1 19.09 16.48 -6.15
CA MET A 1 19.20 15.18 -5.46
C MET A 1 18.53 15.30 -4.10
N GLY A 2 17.54 14.45 -3.81
CA GLY A 2 16.96 14.34 -2.47
C GLY A 2 17.91 13.58 -1.54
N LYS A 3 17.97 13.97 -0.27
CA LYS A 3 18.66 13.20 0.78
C LYS A 3 17.59 12.63 1.71
N VAL A 4 17.63 11.32 1.94
CA VAL A 4 16.80 10.69 2.96
C VAL A 4 17.48 10.90 4.30
N ILE A 5 16.71 11.37 5.29
CA ILE A 5 17.19 11.62 6.64
C ILE A 5 16.38 10.73 7.58
N GLU A 6 17.07 9.82 8.25
CA GLU A 6 16.48 9.03 9.32
C GLU A 6 16.30 9.90 10.57
N VAL A 7 15.09 9.91 11.11
CA VAL A 7 14.72 10.70 12.29
C VAL A 7 13.94 9.85 13.29
N VAL A 8 14.05 10.21 14.56
CA VAL A 8 13.21 9.72 15.65
C VAL A 8 12.27 10.86 16.06
N TYR A 9 10.97 10.57 16.18
CA TYR A 9 9.99 11.55 16.63
C TYR A 9 9.82 11.44 18.14
N GLU A 10 10.21 12.49 18.88
CA GLU A 10 10.11 12.54 20.34
C GLU A 10 9.59 13.90 20.79
N ASN A 11 8.53 13.91 21.61
CA ASN A 11 7.95 15.12 22.21
C ASN A 11 7.63 16.23 21.18
N GLY A 12 7.09 15.85 20.01
CA GLY A 12 6.73 16.83 18.97
C GLY A 12 7.87 17.22 18.02
N VAL A 13 9.08 16.67 18.19
CA VAL A 13 10.28 17.07 17.43
C VAL A 13 10.87 15.89 16.68
N PHE A 14 11.16 16.08 15.38
CA PHE A 14 11.93 15.12 14.58
C PHE A 14 13.43 15.31 14.82
N LYS A 15 14.01 14.40 15.61
CA LYS A 15 15.45 14.39 15.92
C LYS A 15 16.19 13.52 14.92
N PRO A 16 17.27 13.99 14.28
CA PRO A 16 18.01 13.18 13.34
C PRO A 16 18.78 12.05 14.04
N ALA A 17 18.74 10.84 13.48
CA ALA A 17 19.44 9.68 14.03
C ALA A 17 20.97 9.81 13.89
N LYS A 18 21.45 10.65 12.97
CA LYS A 18 22.87 10.95 12.72
C LYS A 18 23.07 12.46 12.61
N LYS A 19 24.30 12.94 12.86
CA LYS A 19 24.61 14.37 12.70
C LYS A 19 24.45 14.80 11.24
N ILE A 20 23.76 15.92 11.02
CA ILE A 20 23.47 16.45 9.68
C ILE A 20 23.89 17.91 9.64
N SER A 21 24.43 18.33 8.49
CA SER A 21 24.73 19.73 8.19
C SER A 21 23.78 20.22 7.11
N LEU A 22 22.79 21.02 7.51
CA LEU A 22 21.88 21.72 6.62
C LEU A 22 21.90 23.22 6.95
N PRO A 23 21.74 24.12 5.97
CA PRO A 23 21.55 25.54 6.22
C PRO A 23 20.35 25.79 7.12
N GLU A 24 20.41 26.83 7.96
CA GLU A 24 19.24 27.24 8.74
C GLU A 24 18.06 27.56 7.82
N LYS A 25 16.84 27.30 8.31
CA LYS A 25 15.57 27.50 7.57
C LYS A 25 15.41 26.64 6.32
N THR A 26 16.21 25.58 6.16
CA THR A 26 15.98 24.56 5.12
C THR A 26 14.59 23.93 5.32
N LYS A 27 13.75 23.98 4.29
CA LYS A 27 12.44 23.32 4.27
C LYS A 27 12.58 21.90 3.74
N GLY A 28 11.96 20.94 4.43
CA GLY A 28 11.90 19.54 4.00
C GLY A 28 10.47 19.02 4.03
N LYS A 29 10.23 17.91 3.35
CA LYS A 29 9.00 17.12 3.47
C LYS A 29 9.30 15.90 4.33
N VAL A 30 8.46 15.64 5.32
CA VAL A 30 8.51 14.40 6.10
C VAL A 30 7.64 13.38 5.37
N ILE A 31 8.18 12.18 5.19
CA ILE A 31 7.45 11.02 4.66
C ILE A 31 7.49 9.98 5.78
N ILE A 32 6.31 9.54 6.21
CA ILE A 32 6.16 8.48 7.22
C ILE A 32 5.84 7.21 6.45
N GLU A 33 6.75 6.24 6.49
CA GLU A 33 6.51 4.91 5.94
C GLU A 33 5.95 4.05 7.07
N GLU A 34 4.63 3.89 7.10
CA GLU A 34 4.00 2.89 7.94
C GLU A 34 4.39 1.51 7.37
N LYS A 35 5.07 0.69 8.17
CA LYS A 35 5.26 -0.71 7.80
C LYS A 35 3.88 -1.34 7.78
N VAL A 36 3.34 -1.52 6.58
CA VAL A 36 2.20 -2.39 6.28
C VAL A 36 2.62 -3.83 6.54
N MET A 37 2.86 -4.17 7.80
CA MET A 37 3.08 -5.54 8.26
C MET A 37 1.87 -6.01 9.08
N GLY A 38 0.90 -5.12 9.35
CA GLY A 38 -0.36 -5.41 10.04
C GLY A 38 -1.54 -5.69 9.10
N ASP A 39 -1.52 -5.20 7.86
CA ASP A 39 -2.77 -5.12 7.08
C ASP A 39 -2.96 -6.26 6.05
N ILE A 40 -2.16 -7.34 6.08
CA ILE A 40 -2.52 -8.51 5.25
C ILE A 40 -3.82 -9.13 5.76
N GLU A 41 -4.03 -9.17 7.08
CA GLU A 41 -5.29 -9.66 7.65
C GLU A 41 -6.45 -8.73 7.32
N ASP A 42 -6.25 -7.42 7.35
CA ASP A 42 -7.32 -6.47 7.05
C ASP A 42 -7.63 -6.40 5.55
N ILE A 43 -6.62 -6.50 4.67
CA ILE A 43 -6.84 -6.71 3.22
C ILE A 43 -7.57 -8.02 2.97
N SER A 44 -7.22 -9.11 3.68
CA SER A 44 -7.90 -10.40 3.51
C SER A 44 -9.36 -10.35 3.94
N LYS A 45 -9.69 -9.63 5.02
CA LYS A 45 -11.07 -9.42 5.46
C LYS A 45 -11.86 -8.59 4.45
N GLU A 46 -11.25 -7.54 3.91
CA GLU A 46 -11.89 -6.68 2.90
C GLU A 46 -12.16 -7.45 1.60
N VAL A 47 -11.22 -8.31 1.18
CA VAL A 47 -11.42 -9.22 0.04
C VAL A 47 -12.52 -10.25 0.31
N ASP A 48 -12.56 -10.86 1.50
CA ASP A 48 -13.59 -11.83 1.88
C ASP A 48 -14.99 -11.20 1.95
N GLU A 49 -15.12 -9.94 2.39
CA GLU A 49 -16.40 -9.22 2.36
C GLU A 49 -16.85 -8.93 0.93
N ILE A 50 -15.95 -8.46 0.06
CA ILE A 50 -16.24 -8.24 -1.37
C ILE A 50 -16.66 -9.55 -2.05
N LEU A 51 -16.00 -10.67 -1.74
CA LEU A 51 -16.34 -11.99 -2.29
C LEU A 51 -17.69 -12.53 -1.77
N LYS A 52 -18.09 -12.21 -0.54
CA LYS A 52 -19.41 -12.60 0.01
C LYS A 52 -20.56 -11.84 -0.62
N ASP A 53 -20.36 -10.55 -0.93
CA ASP A 53 -21.37 -9.73 -1.61
C ASP A 53 -21.45 -10.03 -3.11
N THR A 54 -20.35 -10.53 -3.69
CA THR A 54 -20.34 -11.03 -5.06
C THR A 54 -20.92 -12.44 -5.08
N ARG A 55 -22.25 -12.56 -5.19
CA ARG A 55 -22.87 -13.80 -5.67
C ARG A 55 -22.40 -14.04 -7.09
N ILE A 56 -21.31 -14.78 -7.23
CA ILE A 56 -20.90 -15.36 -8.50
C ILE A 56 -21.90 -16.50 -8.76
N ASP A 57 -23.05 -16.17 -9.33
CA ASP A 57 -24.07 -17.14 -9.74
C ASP A 57 -23.61 -17.97 -10.97
N GLU A 58 -22.54 -17.53 -11.64
CA GLU A 58 -21.99 -18.16 -12.83
C GLU A 58 -20.74 -18.98 -12.47
N ASP A 59 -20.75 -20.29 -12.75
CA ASP A 59 -19.56 -21.13 -12.55
C ASP A 59 -18.35 -20.54 -13.31
N PRO A 60 -17.27 -20.14 -12.61
CA PRO A 60 -16.10 -19.54 -13.23
C PRO A 60 -15.50 -20.39 -14.36
N LEU A 61 -15.63 -21.72 -14.26
CA LEU A 61 -15.16 -22.63 -15.30
C LEU A 61 -16.03 -22.55 -16.56
N GLU A 62 -17.35 -22.42 -16.43
CA GLU A 62 -18.24 -22.26 -17.59
C GLU A 62 -17.97 -20.96 -18.34
N VAL A 63 -17.75 -19.86 -17.63
CA VAL A 63 -17.39 -18.56 -18.22
C VAL A 63 -16.10 -18.68 -19.05
N LEU A 64 -15.06 -19.32 -18.50
CA LEU A 64 -13.79 -19.50 -19.20
C LEU A 64 -13.91 -20.41 -20.43
N LEU A 65 -14.77 -21.44 -20.37
CA LEU A 65 -15.03 -22.33 -21.50
C LEU A 65 -15.80 -21.61 -22.62
N GLU A 66 -16.76 -20.75 -22.29
CA GLU A 66 -17.46 -19.92 -23.27
C GLU A 66 -16.53 -18.91 -23.94
N MET A 67 -15.63 -18.27 -23.18
CA MET A 67 -14.62 -17.37 -23.75
C MET A 67 -13.69 -18.08 -24.73
N ARG A 68 -13.30 -19.34 -24.45
CA ARG A 68 -12.48 -20.15 -25.36
C ARG A 68 -13.21 -20.47 -26.67
N LYS A 69 -14.53 -20.68 -26.63
CA LYS A 69 -15.34 -21.02 -27.81
C LYS A 69 -15.58 -19.83 -28.73
N ARG A 70 -15.38 -18.60 -28.26
CA ARG A 70 -15.50 -17.41 -29.11
C ARG A 70 -14.37 -17.39 -30.14
N PRO A 71 -14.69 -17.32 -31.45
CA PRO A 71 -13.70 -16.96 -32.45
C PRO A 71 -13.13 -15.59 -32.10
N TRP A 72 -11.82 -15.43 -32.27
CA TRP A 72 -11.22 -14.09 -32.25
C TRP A 72 -11.68 -13.38 -33.52
N ASP A 73 -12.69 -12.51 -33.42
CA ASP A 73 -12.99 -11.49 -34.45
C ASP A 73 -11.99 -10.34 -34.36
#